data_AF-A0AA86MWX3-F1
#
_entry.id   AF-A0AA86MWX3-F1
#
_cell.length_a   1.000
_cell.length_b   1.000
_cell.length_c   1.000
_cell.angle_alpha   90.00
_cell.angle_beta   90.00
_cell.angle_gamma   90.00
#
_symmetry.space_group_name_H-M   'P 1'
#
loop_
_entity.id
_entity.type
_entity.pdbx_description
1 polymer ?
#
loop_
_entity_poly.entity_id
_entity_poly.type
_entity_poly.pdbx_seq_one_letter_code
_entity_poly.pdbx_strand_id
1 'polypeptide(L)'
;MLSTCVKCGAVLELEARFCPQCGHPQPSRASEGRKAQTPAIKEEMNMTILYAMVGILILAVLFPPWESPPDRSPEFLGFYPLWSRPPEGVVSHMLLIIETSTIAIGGIYASWLFRRRR
;
A
#
# COMPACT_ATOMS: atom_id res chain seq x y z
N MET A 1 7.91 6.77 47.49
CA MET A 1 6.78 7.61 47.03
C MET A 1 5.50 6.88 47.39
N LEU A 2 4.48 7.57 47.91
CA LEU A 2 3.20 6.98 48.30
C LEU A 2 2.11 7.57 47.39
N SER A 3 1.13 6.76 46.97
CA SER A 3 -0.04 7.23 46.22
C SER A 3 -1.23 7.36 47.17
N THR A 4 -2.22 8.20 46.84
CA THR A 4 -3.45 8.31 47.62
C THR A 4 -4.61 7.68 46.86
N CYS A 5 -5.55 7.10 47.60
CA CYS A 5 -6.74 6.52 47.02
C CYS A 5 -7.63 7.61 46.38
N VAL A 6 -8.01 7.41 45.12
CA VAL A 6 -8.89 8.34 44.39
C VAL A 6 -10.31 8.47 44.98
N LYS A 7 -10.71 7.53 45.85
CA LYS A 7 -12.07 7.51 46.44
C LYS A 7 -12.11 7.99 47.88
N CYS A 8 -11.22 7.49 48.75
CA CYS A 8 -11.27 7.78 50.18
C CYS A 8 -10.07 8.57 50.72
N GLY A 9 -9.07 8.89 49.88
CA GLY A 9 -7.88 9.64 50.29
C GLY A 9 -6.89 8.86 51.17
N ALA A 10 -7.14 7.59 51.47
CA ALA A 10 -6.20 6.75 52.22
C ALA A 10 -4.84 6.63 51.50
N VAL A 11 -3.76 6.58 52.26
CA VAL A 11 -2.41 6.46 51.74
C VAL A 11 -2.13 5.01 51.34
N LEU A 12 -1.61 4.82 50.13
CA LEU A 12 -1.38 3.54 49.48
C LEU A 12 0.07 3.40 49.01
N GLU A 13 0.52 2.15 48.92
CA GLU A 13 1.75 1.81 48.20
C GLU A 13 1.52 1.94 46.70
N LEU A 14 2.56 2.35 45.96
CA LEU A 14 2.50 2.71 44.54
C LEU A 14 1.91 1.63 43.61
N GLU A 15 1.91 0.38 44.05
CA GLU A 15 1.52 -0.79 43.25
C GLU A 15 0.21 -1.44 43.75
N ALA A 16 -0.44 -0.86 44.76
CA ALA A 16 -1.71 -1.38 45.28
C ALA A 16 -2.81 -1.32 44.20
N ARG A 17 -3.30 -2.50 43.77
CA ARG A 17 -4.39 -2.61 42.78
C ARG A 17 -5.77 -2.27 43.36
N PHE A 18 -5.93 -2.38 44.67
CA PHE A 18 -7.17 -2.09 45.40
C PHE A 18 -6.85 -1.37 46.71
N CYS A 19 -7.73 -0.47 47.14
CA CYS A 19 -7.58 0.20 48.42
C CYS A 19 -8.02 -0.73 49.58
N PRO A 20 -7.18 -1.00 50.59
CA PRO A 20 -7.54 -1.86 51.72
C PRO A 20 -8.57 -1.22 52.67
N GLN A 21 -8.79 0.10 52.58
CA GLN A 21 -9.75 0.82 53.42
C GLN A 21 -11.16 0.88 52.81
N CYS A 22 -11.28 1.10 51.49
CA CYS A 22 -12.59 1.28 50.84
C CYS A 22 -12.92 0.25 49.76
N GLY A 23 -12.02 -0.69 49.48
CA GLY A 23 -12.17 -1.73 48.47
C GLY A 23 -12.14 -1.23 47.02
N HIS A 24 -11.99 0.07 46.77
CA HIS A 24 -12.06 0.62 45.41
C HIS A 24 -10.80 0.26 44.61
N PRO A 25 -10.95 -0.23 43.37
CA PRO A 25 -9.81 -0.49 42.49
C PRO A 25 -9.03 0.81 42.24
N GLN A 26 -7.71 0.71 42.24
CA GLN A 26 -6.82 1.82 41.90
C GLN A 26 -6.24 1.62 40.51
N PRO A 27 -6.07 2.70 39.74
CA PRO A 27 -5.37 2.64 38.47
C PRO A 27 -3.89 2.31 38.74
N SER A 28 -3.51 1.04 38.64
CA SER A 28 -2.11 0.63 38.78
C SER A 28 -1.31 1.20 37.60
N ARG A 29 -0.30 2.04 37.89
CA ARG A 29 0.64 2.56 36.87
C ARG A 29 1.37 1.46 36.09
N ALA A 30 1.40 0.22 36.61
CA ALA A 30 1.87 -0.97 35.89
C ALA A 30 1.07 -1.30 34.61
N SER A 31 -0.13 -0.72 34.45
CA SER A 31 -0.99 -0.95 33.28
C SER A 31 -0.84 0.12 32.17
N GLU A 32 -0.24 1.27 32.46
CA GLU A 32 0.04 2.31 31.44
C GLU A 32 1.29 2.01 30.60
N GLY A 33 2.13 1.05 31.04
CA GLY A 33 3.28 0.56 30.27
C GLY A 33 2.94 -0.53 29.24
N ARG A 34 1.68 -0.97 29.13
CA ARG A 34 1.26 -2.03 28.20
C ARG A 34 0.19 -1.54 27.22
N LYS A 35 0.41 -0.37 26.60
CA LYS A 35 0.17 -0.33 25.16
C LYS A 35 1.30 -1.13 24.53
N ALA A 36 1.15 -2.46 24.53
CA ALA A 36 1.77 -3.30 23.53
C ALA A 36 1.22 -2.79 22.20
N GLN A 37 1.89 -1.77 21.66
CA GLN A 37 1.95 -1.54 20.24
C GLN A 37 2.55 -2.83 19.73
N THR A 38 1.70 -3.80 19.39
CA THR A 38 2.05 -4.71 18.32
C THR A 38 2.47 -3.77 17.20
N PRO A 39 3.74 -3.75 16.76
CA PRO A 39 4.04 -3.12 15.50
C PRO A 39 3.24 -3.95 14.51
N ALA A 40 2.03 -3.47 14.19
CA ALA A 40 1.39 -3.85 12.96
C ALA A 40 2.46 -3.55 11.93
N ILE A 41 3.11 -4.60 11.42
CA ILE A 41 3.98 -4.47 10.27
C ILE A 41 3.02 -4.09 9.17
N LYS A 42 2.78 -2.79 9.10
CA LYS A 42 2.13 -2.14 8.01
C LYS A 42 3.21 -2.25 6.95
N GLU A 43 3.18 -3.35 6.22
CA GLU A 43 3.94 -3.50 4.99
C GLU A 43 3.40 -2.39 4.08
N GLU A 44 3.92 -1.18 4.25
CA GLU A 44 3.58 -0.04 3.42
C GLU A 44 4.30 -0.27 2.10
N MET A 45 3.73 -1.18 1.30
CA MET A 45 3.94 -1.23 -0.14
C MET A 45 3.72 0.20 -0.63
N ASN A 46 4.68 0.74 -1.39
CA ASN A 46 4.66 2.15 -1.76
C ASN A 46 3.48 2.41 -2.69
N MET A 47 2.34 2.81 -2.10
CA MET A 47 1.06 2.97 -2.78
C MET A 47 1.18 3.95 -3.95
N THR A 48 2.05 4.95 -3.86
CA THR A 48 2.35 5.86 -4.97
C THR A 48 2.91 5.13 -6.19
N ILE A 49 3.85 4.20 -5.99
CA ILE A 49 4.43 3.40 -7.09
C ILE A 49 3.40 2.42 -7.64
N LEU A 50 2.60 1.81 -6.77
CA LEU A 50 1.53 0.92 -7.21
C LEU A 50 0.51 1.67 -8.09
N TYR A 51 0.06 2.85 -7.66
CA TYR A 51 -0.87 3.66 -8.44
C TYR A 51 -0.24 4.19 -9.74
N ALA A 52 1.04 4.56 -9.72
CA ALA A 52 1.77 4.92 -10.93
C ALA A 52 1.82 3.75 -11.93
N MET A 53 2.14 2.53 -11.47
CA MET A 53 2.14 1.32 -12.30
C MET A 53 0.77 1.07 -12.92
N VAL A 54 -0.30 1.13 -12.12
CA VAL A 54 -1.67 0.94 -12.61
C VAL A 54 -2.05 2.01 -13.63
N GLY A 55 -1.69 3.27 -13.39
CA GLY A 55 -1.94 4.37 -14.32
C GLY A 55 -1.24 4.16 -15.67
N ILE A 56 0.01 3.70 -15.66
CA ILE A 56 0.77 3.41 -16.89
C ILE A 56 0.18 2.19 -17.62
N LEU A 57 -0.25 1.14 -16.91
CA LEU A 57 -0.93 -0.01 -17.52
C LEU A 57 -2.24 0.39 -18.20
N ILE A 58 -3.05 1.23 -17.54
CA ILE A 58 -4.27 1.78 -18.15
C ILE A 58 -3.92 2.59 -19.39
N LEU A 59 -2.87 3.43 -19.34
CA LEU A 59 -2.43 4.21 -20.48
C LEU A 59 -2.01 3.32 -21.67
N ALA A 60 -1.24 2.25 -21.42
CA ALA A 60 -0.82 1.30 -22.46
C ALA A 60 -2.01 0.59 -23.13
N VAL A 61 -3.06 0.28 -22.36
CA VAL A 61 -4.29 -0.32 -22.92
C VAL A 61 -5.11 0.70 -23.70
N LEU A 62 -5.12 1.96 -23.28
CA LEU A 62 -5.85 3.04 -23.97
C LEU A 62 -5.16 3.47 -25.28
N PHE A 63 -3.83 3.37 -25.33
CA PHE A 63 -3.00 3.72 -26.48
C PHE A 63 -2.24 2.48 -26.97
N PRO A 64 -2.95 1.46 -27.51
CA PRO A 64 -2.29 0.24 -27.93
C PRO A 64 -1.38 0.49 -29.15
N PRO A 65 -0.35 -0.35 -29.33
CA PRO A 65 0.46 -0.36 -30.54
C PRO A 65 -0.37 -0.88 -31.72
N TRP A 66 -0.53 -0.05 -32.76
CA TRP A 66 -1.17 -0.43 -34.01
C TRP A 66 -0.14 -0.93 -35.01
N GLU A 67 -0.51 -1.97 -35.74
CA GLU A 67 0.30 -2.61 -36.76
C GLU A 67 -0.55 -2.88 -38.01
N SER A 68 0.10 -3.06 -39.14
CA SER A 68 -0.58 -3.42 -40.38
C SER A 68 -1.22 -4.82 -40.33
N PRO A 69 -2.25 -5.09 -41.14
CA PRO A 69 -2.85 -6.41 -41.24
C PRO A 69 -1.84 -7.46 -41.74
N PRO A 70 -2.05 -8.76 -41.42
CA PRO A 70 -1.13 -9.83 -41.80
C PRO A 70 -1.00 -10.04 -43.32
N ASP A 71 -1.85 -9.41 -44.12
CA ASP A 71 -1.81 -9.39 -45.59
C ASP A 71 -0.74 -8.43 -46.16
N ARG A 72 -0.19 -7.53 -45.32
CA ARG A 72 0.90 -6.63 -45.68
C ARG A 72 2.14 -6.91 -44.84
N SER A 73 3.26 -6.33 -45.23
CA SER A 73 4.47 -6.33 -44.42
C SER A 73 4.18 -5.73 -43.03
N PRO A 74 4.71 -6.31 -41.94
CA PRO A 74 4.52 -5.80 -40.59
C PRO A 74 5.18 -4.43 -40.48
N GLU A 75 4.36 -3.39 -40.46
CA GLU A 75 4.77 -2.01 -40.24
C GLU A 75 4.11 -1.49 -38.97
N PHE A 76 4.94 -0.94 -38.09
CA PHE A 76 4.47 -0.31 -36.87
C PHE A 76 3.85 1.04 -37.22
N LEU A 77 2.53 1.15 -37.07
CA LEU A 77 1.78 2.36 -37.42
C LEU A 77 1.87 3.43 -36.32
N GLY A 78 2.20 3.05 -35.10
CA GLY A 78 2.32 3.94 -33.96
C GLY A 78 1.33 3.65 -32.83
N PHE A 79 1.38 4.50 -31.81
CA PHE A 79 0.44 4.48 -30.70
C PHE A 79 -0.68 5.49 -30.97
N TYR A 80 -1.88 5.00 -31.18
CA TYR A 80 -3.06 5.84 -31.32
C TYR A 80 -4.09 5.43 -30.26
N PRO A 81 -4.79 6.41 -29.65
CA PRO A 81 -5.87 6.08 -28.76
C PRO A 81 -6.95 5.29 -29.49
N LEU A 82 -7.64 4.43 -28.77
CA LEU A 82 -8.70 3.56 -29.31
C LEU A 82 -9.79 4.33 -30.10
N TRP A 83 -10.00 5.62 -29.82
CA TRP A 83 -10.93 6.49 -30.53
C TRP A 83 -10.43 7.05 -31.86
N SER A 84 -9.11 7.18 -32.05
CA SER A 84 -8.51 7.73 -33.28
C SER A 84 -7.74 6.64 -34.02
N ARG A 85 -8.41 5.50 -34.25
CA ARG A 85 -7.82 4.35 -34.91
C ARG A 85 -7.30 4.72 -36.32
N PRO A 86 -6.05 4.36 -36.67
CA PRO A 86 -5.56 4.52 -38.03
C PRO A 86 -6.34 3.60 -39.01
N PRO A 87 -6.58 4.05 -40.25
CA PRO A 87 -7.30 3.24 -41.24
C PRO A 87 -6.52 1.94 -41.51
N GLU A 88 -7.21 0.81 -41.42
CA GLU A 88 -6.66 -0.55 -41.58
C GLU A 88 -5.67 -1.03 -40.51
N GLY A 89 -5.54 -0.34 -39.37
CA GLY A 89 -4.70 -0.80 -38.26
C GLY A 89 -5.34 -1.95 -37.47
N VAL A 90 -4.54 -2.97 -37.16
CA VAL A 90 -4.86 -4.02 -36.18
C VAL A 90 -4.01 -3.84 -34.92
N VAL A 91 -4.51 -4.26 -33.76
CA VAL A 91 -3.74 -4.18 -32.51
C VAL A 91 -2.68 -5.28 -32.50
N SER A 92 -1.42 -4.90 -32.30
CA SER A 92 -0.32 -5.86 -32.18
C SER A 92 -0.34 -6.52 -30.80
N HIS A 93 -0.84 -7.76 -30.73
CA HIS A 93 -0.85 -8.51 -29.48
C HIS A 93 0.56 -8.78 -28.95
N MET A 94 1.55 -8.99 -29.83
CA MET A 94 2.94 -9.20 -29.41
C MET A 94 3.49 -7.96 -28.70
N LEU A 95 3.39 -6.79 -29.33
CA LEU A 95 3.92 -5.56 -28.75
C LEU A 95 3.17 -5.16 -27.48
N LEU A 96 1.84 -5.31 -27.47
CA LEU A 96 1.01 -5.04 -26.29
C LEU A 96 1.38 -5.94 -25.11
N ILE A 97 1.64 -7.23 -25.34
CA ILE A 97 2.07 -8.17 -24.29
C ILE A 97 3.46 -7.77 -23.76
N ILE A 98 4.41 -7.46 -24.64
CA ILE A 98 5.76 -7.05 -24.22
C ILE A 98 5.70 -5.78 -23.37
N GLU A 99 4.95 -4.77 -23.82
CA GLU A 99 4.79 -3.51 -23.12
C GLU A 99 4.14 -3.70 -21.75
N THR A 100 2.96 -4.32 -21.71
CA THR A 100 2.21 -4.53 -20.45
C THR A 100 2.97 -5.40 -19.46
N SER A 101 3.62 -6.47 -19.92
CA SER A 101 4.44 -7.33 -19.05
C SER A 101 5.65 -6.60 -18.49
N THR A 102 6.35 -5.78 -19.30
CA THR A 102 7.51 -5.00 -18.85
C THR A 102 7.11 -3.94 -17.83
N ILE A 103 5.98 -3.25 -18.04
CA ILE A 103 5.42 -2.28 -17.08
C ILE A 103 5.06 -2.98 -15.77
N ALA A 104 4.37 -4.12 -15.84
CA ALA A 104 3.96 -4.87 -14.64
C ALA A 104 5.17 -5.37 -13.84
N ILE A 105 6.11 -6.03 -14.50
CA ILE A 105 7.34 -6.54 -13.88
C ILE A 105 8.14 -5.37 -13.28
N GLY A 106 8.38 -4.32 -14.06
CA GLY A 106 9.12 -3.13 -13.62
C GLY A 106 8.45 -2.42 -12.45
N GLY A 107 7.13 -2.26 -12.46
CA GLY A 107 6.37 -1.64 -11.39
C GLY A 107 6.39 -2.44 -10.09
N ILE A 108 6.32 -3.78 -10.17
CA ILE A 108 6.49 -4.67 -9.02
C ILE A 108 7.90 -4.54 -8.43
N TYR A 109 8.94 -4.62 -9.27
CA TYR A 109 10.33 -4.47 -8.81
C TYR A 109 10.58 -3.08 -8.22
N ALA A 110 10.05 -2.02 -8.81
CA ALA A 110 10.14 -0.67 -8.26
C ALA A 110 9.42 -0.57 -6.90
N SER A 111 8.20 -1.12 -6.80
CA SER A 111 7.43 -1.14 -5.55
C SER A 111 8.18 -1.86 -4.43
N TRP A 112 8.87 -2.95 -4.77
CA TRP A 112 9.73 -3.69 -3.85
C TRP A 112 11.03 -2.94 -3.50
N LEU A 113 11.74 -2.38 -4.48
CA LEU A 113 13.00 -1.65 -4.27
C LEU A 113 12.81 -0.42 -3.39
N PHE A 114 11.72 0.31 -3.62
CA PHE A 114 11.35 1.49 -2.84
C PHE A 114 10.45 1.14 -1.65
N ARG A 115 10.35 -0.14 -1.26
CA ARG A 115 9.70 -0.55 -0.02
C ARG A 115 10.44 0.10 1.13
N ARG A 116 9.77 1.05 1.79
CA ARG A 116 10.33 1.94 2.81
C ARG A 116 10.85 1.08 3.96
N ARG A 117 12.15 0.75 3.98
CA ARG A 117 12.84 0.22 5.16
C ARG A 117 13.01 1.39 6.14
N ARG A 118 11.98 1.70 6.92
CA ARG A 118 12.09 2.52 8.12
C ARG A 118 11.84 1.63 9.33
#